data_AF-A0A139DP91-F1
#
_entry.id   AF-A0A139DP91-F1
#
_cell.length_a   1.000
_cell.length_b   1.000
_cell.length_c   1.000
_cell.angle_alpha   90.00
_cell.angle_beta   90.00
_cell.angle_gamma   90.00
#
_symmetry.space_group_name_H-M   'P 1'
#
loop_
_entity.id
_entity.type
_entity.pdbx_description
1 polymer ?
#
loop_
_entity_poly.entity_id
_entity_poly.type
_entity_poly.pdbx_seq_one_letter_code
_entity_poly.pdbx_strand_id
1 'polypeptide(L)'
;MQILLTLSDSQQSIFPEESLTPRAKGLLERYIKERFFDALLYQTEIQKDFANWLEADLEQSTASNKTKRGVIRQLRSAAEASPFADTLAEEMDRLNFDARNNVPNKKINFELSHMIDTAFLNQMAALAQDSENPMIERKGLMLFAATLMVGLRTSEWQTAELVKDNPTIQPGENRPCPYLVVQTAKTRKSDPEPRVLMLDGFDEGALQMIQTCIDFMRDISKGYVSQLVSRMRVGILKICAGDAHLFELAKHVDMRTARKIYTVECRRERRSPEAVAAALGHTTTNNLRWYAQGDIKCARKTNIPLARAPEQAVAGIRDPLAELNERKMLDGQKPINGYPDLTDPGAPGHQSFMDRLTSAANTLNDESGKPRE
;
A
#
# COMPACT_ATOMS: atom_id res chain seq x y z
N MET A 1 -2.27 16.60 29.37
CA MET A 1 -3.66 17.02 29.09
C MET A 1 -4.59 15.95 29.64
N GLN A 2 -4.99 16.06 30.91
CA GLN A 2 -5.65 14.99 31.68
C GLN A 2 -7.18 15.15 31.73
N ILE A 3 -7.74 16.02 30.87
CA ILE A 3 -9.12 16.54 30.98
C ILE A 3 -10.12 15.80 30.06
N LEU A 4 -9.67 14.97 29.11
CA LEU A 4 -10.56 14.35 28.11
C LEU A 4 -11.01 12.91 28.41
N LEU A 5 -10.60 12.31 29.53
CA LEU A 5 -10.84 10.87 29.83
C LEU A 5 -12.15 10.55 30.59
N THR A 6 -13.07 11.48 30.76
CA THR A 6 -14.24 11.28 31.65
C THR A 6 -15.56 11.80 31.08
N LEU A 7 -15.82 11.57 29.78
CA LEU A 7 -17.03 12.11 29.14
C LEU A 7 -18.11 11.09 28.72
N SER A 8 -17.89 9.78 28.85
CA SER A 8 -18.90 8.81 28.40
C SER A 8 -19.33 7.74 29.41
N ASP A 9 -18.57 7.41 30.46
CA ASP A 9 -19.01 6.40 31.45
C ASP A 9 -18.59 6.65 32.92
N SER A 10 -17.98 7.79 33.25
CA SER A 10 -17.56 8.07 34.62
C SER A 10 -18.62 8.85 35.40
N GLN A 11 -19.11 8.30 36.52
CA GLN A 11 -19.74 9.05 37.61
C GLN A 11 -18.79 10.02 38.33
N GLN A 12 -17.69 10.46 37.69
CA GLN A 12 -16.75 11.43 38.23
C GLN A 12 -16.80 12.70 37.40
N SER A 13 -17.27 13.77 38.05
CA SER A 13 -17.34 15.12 37.51
C SER A 13 -15.94 15.64 37.16
N ILE A 14 -15.77 16.18 35.94
CA ILE A 14 -14.55 16.85 35.44
C ILE A 14 -14.19 18.09 36.28
N PHE A 15 -15.17 18.64 36.98
CA PHE A 15 -15.02 19.75 37.89
C PHE A 15 -15.15 19.24 39.33
N PRO A 16 -14.31 19.72 40.27
CA PRO A 16 -14.53 19.48 41.70
C PRO A 16 -15.98 19.80 42.02
N GLU A 17 -16.70 18.86 42.65
CA GLU A 17 -18.16 18.87 42.78
C GLU A 17 -18.74 20.15 43.42
N GLU A 18 -17.90 20.96 44.06
CA GLU A 18 -18.28 22.19 44.77
C GLU A 18 -18.11 23.49 43.94
N SER A 19 -17.58 23.44 42.71
CA SER A 19 -17.10 24.68 42.04
C SER A 19 -18.02 25.26 40.96
N LEU A 20 -18.98 24.51 40.43
CA LEU A 20 -19.82 24.97 39.32
C LEU A 20 -21.28 24.57 39.51
N THR A 21 -22.18 25.52 39.29
CA THR A 21 -23.62 25.21 39.24
C THR A 21 -23.91 24.25 38.07
N PRO A 22 -24.94 23.38 38.16
CA PRO A 22 -25.30 22.47 37.08
C PRO A 22 -25.51 23.17 35.73
N ARG A 23 -26.03 24.41 35.76
CA ARG A 23 -26.20 25.25 34.57
C ARG A 23 -24.86 25.68 33.96
N ALA A 24 -23.89 26.08 34.78
CA ALA A 24 -22.55 26.45 34.31
C ALA A 24 -21.81 25.24 33.74
N LYS A 25 -21.91 24.07 34.41
CA LYS A 25 -21.36 22.81 33.92
C LYS A 25 -21.95 22.41 32.56
N GLY A 26 -23.28 22.47 32.42
CA GLY A 26 -23.95 22.16 31.16
C GLY A 26 -23.59 23.13 30.01
N LEU A 27 -23.40 24.42 30.30
CA LEU A 27 -22.95 25.40 29.31
C LEU A 27 -21.52 25.12 28.84
N LEU A 28 -20.64 24.75 29.77
CA LEU A 28 -19.24 24.47 29.46
C LEU A 28 -19.09 23.14 28.68
N GLU A 29 -19.81 22.09 29.08
CA GLU A 29 -19.87 20.83 28.33
C GLU A 29 -20.43 21.04 26.92
N ARG A 30 -21.44 21.89 26.76
CA ARG A 30 -22.00 22.24 25.46
C ARG A 30 -20.99 23.02 24.60
N TYR A 31 -20.33 24.02 25.17
CA TYR A 31 -19.29 24.80 24.48
C TYR A 31 -18.13 23.91 24.02
N ILE A 32 -17.64 23.01 24.89
CA ILE A 32 -16.58 22.06 24.54
C ILE A 32 -17.06 21.11 23.45
N LYS A 33 -18.25 20.51 23.58
CA LYS A 33 -18.80 19.62 22.55
C LYS A 33 -18.94 20.32 21.21
N GLU A 34 -19.56 21.49 21.16
CA GLU A 34 -19.76 22.21 19.89
C GLU A 34 -18.42 22.63 19.28
N ARG A 35 -17.55 23.31 20.04
CA ARG A 35 -16.30 23.86 19.50
C ARG A 35 -15.23 22.81 19.25
N PHE A 36 -15.11 21.80 20.11
CA PHE A 36 -14.09 20.76 19.95
C PHE A 36 -14.49 19.73 18.90
N PHE A 37 -15.78 19.44 18.73
CA PHE A 37 -16.24 18.55 17.66
C PHE A 37 -16.09 19.23 16.29
N ASP A 38 -16.40 20.53 16.20
CA ASP A 38 -16.05 21.32 15.02
C ASP A 38 -14.53 21.31 14.78
N ALA A 39 -13.73 21.56 15.81
CA ALA A 39 -12.28 21.58 15.67
C ALA A 39 -11.71 20.20 15.26
N LEU A 40 -12.29 19.10 15.74
CA LEU A 40 -11.95 17.75 15.30
C LEU A 40 -12.31 17.54 13.81
N LEU A 41 -13.38 18.13 13.31
CA LEU A 41 -13.75 18.02 11.89
C LEU A 41 -12.91 18.90 10.97
N TYR A 42 -12.38 20.04 11.44
CA TYR A 42 -11.75 21.03 10.56
C TYR A 42 -10.26 21.28 10.82
N GLN A 43 -9.67 20.77 11.91
CA GLN A 43 -8.26 21.04 12.26
C GLN A 43 -7.43 19.75 12.27
N THR A 44 -6.47 19.68 11.33
CA THR A 44 -5.52 18.58 11.17
C THR A 44 -4.81 18.19 12.47
N GLU A 45 -4.33 19.16 13.25
CA GLU A 45 -3.57 18.87 14.48
C GLU A 45 -4.43 18.25 15.58
N ILE A 46 -5.72 18.61 15.65
CA ILE A 46 -6.67 18.00 16.60
C ILE A 46 -7.06 16.60 16.15
N GLN A 47 -7.16 16.35 14.84
CA GLN A 47 -7.37 15.00 14.29
C GLN A 47 -6.22 14.06 14.65
N LYS A 48 -4.97 14.52 14.53
CA LYS A 48 -3.78 13.76 14.96
C LYS A 48 -3.72 13.55 16.47
N ASP A 49 -4.00 14.59 17.26
CA ASP A 49 -4.03 14.49 18.72
C ASP A 49 -5.08 13.49 19.19
N PHE A 50 -6.28 13.53 18.61
CA PHE A 50 -7.34 12.55 18.90
C PHE A 50 -6.91 11.13 18.55
N ALA A 51 -6.21 10.92 17.44
CA ALA A 51 -5.72 9.60 17.07
C ALA A 51 -4.65 9.07 18.04
N ASN A 52 -3.70 9.91 18.46
CA ASN A 52 -2.70 9.56 19.46
C ASN A 52 -3.34 9.22 20.81
N TRP A 53 -4.35 10.00 21.20
CA TRP A 53 -5.13 9.71 22.40
C TRP A 53 -5.88 8.39 22.29
N LEU A 54 -6.56 8.13 21.17
CA LEU A 54 -7.30 6.89 20.93
C LEU A 54 -6.35 5.68 20.94
N GLU A 55 -5.15 5.81 20.40
CA GLU A 55 -4.13 4.76 20.46
C GLU A 55 -3.77 4.41 21.91
N ALA A 56 -3.45 5.42 22.72
CA ALA A 56 -3.10 5.24 24.14
C ALA A 56 -4.27 4.66 24.96
N ASP A 57 -5.51 5.11 24.70
CA ASP A 57 -6.72 4.60 25.34
C ASP A 57 -6.96 3.12 24.97
N LEU A 58 -6.85 2.80 23.68
CA LEU A 58 -6.99 1.42 23.20
C LEU A 58 -5.86 0.52 23.70
N GLU A 59 -4.64 1.01 23.93
CA GLU A 59 -3.57 0.23 24.56
C GLU A 59 -3.89 -0.12 26.02
N GLN A 60 -4.45 0.81 26.78
CA GLN A 60 -4.82 0.62 28.19
C GLN A 60 -6.11 -0.20 28.37
N SER A 61 -6.96 -0.24 27.36
CA SER A 61 -8.23 -0.99 27.38
C SER A 61 -8.04 -2.51 27.42
N THR A 62 -8.84 -3.21 28.22
CA THR A 62 -8.92 -4.69 28.29
C THR A 62 -9.71 -5.31 27.13
N ALA A 63 -10.26 -4.50 26.22
CA ALA A 63 -11.04 -4.97 25.09
C ALA A 63 -10.24 -5.91 24.16
N SER A 64 -10.92 -6.85 23.52
CA SER A 64 -10.27 -7.72 22.53
C SER A 64 -9.78 -6.93 21.32
N ASN A 65 -8.68 -7.36 20.66
CA ASN A 65 -8.19 -6.72 19.42
C ASN A 65 -9.25 -6.69 18.31
N LYS A 66 -10.19 -7.64 18.31
CA LYS A 66 -11.33 -7.62 17.38
C LYS A 66 -12.26 -6.44 17.66
N THR A 67 -12.56 -6.19 18.93
CA THR A 67 -13.39 -5.07 19.41
C THR A 67 -12.72 -3.75 19.10
N LYS A 68 -11.44 -3.59 19.47
CA LYS A 68 -10.64 -2.38 19.18
C LYS A 68 -10.64 -2.04 17.69
N ARG A 69 -10.37 -3.02 16.82
CA ARG A 69 -10.48 -2.86 15.34
C ARG A 69 -11.88 -2.52 14.85
N GLY A 70 -12.92 -2.99 15.53
CA GLY A 70 -14.30 -2.67 15.18
C GLY A 70 -14.58 -1.19 15.40
N VAL A 71 -14.17 -0.67 16.55
CA VAL A 71 -14.29 0.75 16.92
C VAL A 71 -13.51 1.63 15.93
N ILE A 72 -12.25 1.31 15.67
CA ILE A 72 -11.43 2.11 14.73
C ILE A 72 -12.05 2.11 13.31
N ARG A 73 -12.59 0.97 12.84
CA ARG A 73 -13.27 0.91 11.54
C ARG A 73 -14.54 1.75 11.46
N GLN A 74 -15.30 1.83 12.55
CA GLN A 74 -16.48 2.68 12.62
C GLN A 74 -16.09 4.16 12.58
N LEU A 75 -15.08 4.56 13.37
CA LEU A 75 -14.56 5.94 13.38
C LEU A 75 -13.99 6.33 12.01
N ARG A 76 -13.23 5.43 11.37
CA ARG A 76 -12.75 5.60 10.00
C ARG A 76 -13.89 5.82 9.01
N SER A 77 -14.92 4.98 9.04
CA SER A 77 -16.05 5.07 8.10
C SER A 77 -16.83 6.38 8.29
N ALA A 78 -16.94 6.85 9.53
CA ALA A 78 -17.54 8.14 9.85
C ALA A 78 -16.68 9.31 9.34
N ALA A 79 -15.34 9.21 9.46
CA ALA A 79 -14.42 10.21 8.93
C ALA A 79 -14.42 10.26 7.39
N GLU A 80 -14.42 9.11 6.70
CA GLU A 80 -14.49 9.03 5.23
C GLU A 80 -15.79 9.62 4.65
N ALA A 81 -16.88 9.63 5.44
CA ALA A 81 -18.14 10.24 5.03
C ALA A 81 -18.14 11.78 5.14
N SER A 82 -17.10 12.38 5.72
CA SER A 82 -16.96 13.83 5.92
C SER A 82 -15.86 14.40 5.02
N PRO A 83 -16.13 15.46 4.23
CA PRO A 83 -15.14 16.09 3.36
C PRO A 83 -14.03 16.87 4.10
N PHE A 84 -14.09 16.95 5.43
CA PHE A 84 -13.15 17.73 6.24
C PHE A 84 -12.28 16.87 7.17
N ALA A 85 -12.59 15.57 7.27
CA ALA A 85 -11.97 14.66 8.23
C ALA A 85 -10.96 13.70 7.59
N ASP A 86 -10.33 14.09 6.47
CA ASP A 86 -9.40 13.24 5.72
C ASP A 86 -8.20 12.80 6.58
N THR A 87 -7.60 13.71 7.37
CA THR A 87 -6.48 13.36 8.26
C THR A 87 -6.92 12.38 9.35
N LEU A 88 -8.13 12.54 9.90
CA LEU A 88 -8.69 11.60 10.86
C LEU A 88 -8.93 10.23 10.23
N ALA A 89 -9.43 10.17 8.99
CA ALA A 89 -9.60 8.91 8.25
C ALA A 89 -8.25 8.21 8.04
N GLU A 90 -7.20 8.95 7.68
CA GLU A 90 -5.83 8.46 7.53
C GLU A 90 -5.25 7.92 8.85
N GLU A 91 -5.42 8.66 9.95
CA GLU A 91 -4.95 8.22 11.26
C GLU A 91 -5.73 7.00 11.80
N MET A 92 -7.05 6.94 11.57
CA MET A 92 -7.82 5.73 11.89
C MET A 92 -7.41 4.55 11.01
N ASP A 93 -6.99 4.80 9.77
CA ASP A 93 -6.41 3.77 8.90
C ASP A 93 -5.06 3.27 9.46
N ARG A 94 -4.20 4.16 9.95
CA ARG A 94 -2.96 3.82 10.66
C ARG A 94 -3.25 2.92 11.86
N LEU A 95 -4.17 3.34 12.74
CA LEU A 95 -4.55 2.58 13.93
C LEU A 95 -5.22 1.25 13.59
N ASN A 96 -6.09 1.21 12.58
CA ASN A 96 -6.75 -0.03 12.15
C ASN A 96 -5.73 -1.01 11.57
N PHE A 97 -4.71 -0.47 10.89
CA PHE A 97 -3.56 -1.23 10.49
C PHE A 97 -2.79 -1.71 11.74
N ASP A 98 -2.53 -0.86 12.74
CA ASP A 98 -1.74 -1.17 13.97
C ASP A 98 -2.40 -2.26 14.81
N ALA A 99 -3.73 -2.25 14.88
CA ALA A 99 -4.51 -3.24 15.59
C ALA A 99 -4.62 -4.61 14.85
N ARG A 100 -3.99 -4.80 13.67
CA ARG A 100 -3.87 -6.12 13.03
C ARG A 100 -2.82 -6.96 13.77
N ASN A 101 -3.22 -8.13 14.25
CA ASN A 101 -2.29 -9.04 14.94
C ASN A 101 -1.11 -9.46 14.02
N ASN A 102 0.08 -9.53 14.62
CA ASN A 102 1.28 -10.22 14.12
C ASN A 102 1.91 -9.69 12.83
N VAL A 103 2.08 -8.37 12.70
CA VAL A 103 3.04 -7.82 11.72
C VAL A 103 4.30 -7.34 12.46
N PRO A 104 5.43 -8.08 12.38
CA PRO A 104 6.69 -7.61 12.95
C PRO A 104 7.12 -6.27 12.36
N ASN A 105 7.66 -5.38 13.19
CA ASN A 105 8.31 -4.13 12.79
C ASN A 105 7.39 -3.16 12.01
N LYS A 106 6.11 -3.09 12.38
CA LYS A 106 5.10 -2.29 11.67
C LYS A 106 5.45 -0.80 11.54
N LYS A 107 5.80 -0.14 12.64
CA LYS A 107 6.26 1.26 12.67
C LYS A 107 7.46 1.48 11.74
N ILE A 108 8.46 0.60 11.83
CA ILE A 108 9.64 0.61 10.95
C ILE A 108 9.23 0.47 9.47
N ASN A 109 8.33 -0.44 9.11
CA ASN A 109 7.89 -0.58 7.71
C ASN A 109 7.12 0.66 7.21
N PHE A 110 6.34 1.32 8.08
CA PHE A 110 5.68 2.59 7.77
C PHE A 110 6.69 3.70 7.50
N GLU A 111 7.66 3.89 8.41
CA GLU A 111 8.71 4.90 8.28
C GLU A 111 9.59 4.63 7.05
N LEU A 112 9.99 3.37 6.81
CA LEU A 112 10.75 2.97 5.61
C LEU A 112 10.03 3.32 4.31
N SER A 113 8.69 3.19 4.27
CA SER A 113 7.89 3.53 3.10
C SER A 113 7.77 5.04 2.83
N HIS A 114 8.18 5.86 3.79
CA HIS A 114 8.27 7.32 3.66
C HIS A 114 9.71 7.79 3.40
N MET A 115 10.69 7.10 4.00
CA MET A 115 12.12 7.37 3.78
C MET A 115 12.52 7.12 2.32
N ILE A 116 12.03 6.03 1.70
CA ILE A 116 12.41 5.65 0.34
C ILE A 116 11.47 6.35 -0.64
N ASP A 117 11.76 7.63 -0.86
CA ASP A 117 11.09 8.50 -1.82
C ASP A 117 11.96 8.78 -3.06
N THR A 118 11.47 9.62 -3.96
CA THR A 118 12.21 9.99 -5.18
C THR A 118 13.59 10.62 -4.90
N ALA A 119 13.70 11.45 -3.87
CA ALA A 119 14.98 12.08 -3.53
C ALA A 119 15.99 11.05 -3.01
N PHE A 120 15.53 10.12 -2.17
CA PHE A 120 16.33 8.99 -1.69
C PHE A 120 16.82 8.12 -2.85
N LEU A 121 15.94 7.81 -3.81
CA LEU A 121 16.31 7.01 -4.98
C LEU A 121 17.33 7.72 -5.88
N ASN A 122 17.23 9.05 -6.02
CA ASN A 122 18.23 9.83 -6.74
C ASN A 122 19.60 9.80 -6.06
N GLN A 123 19.65 9.91 -4.72
CA GLN A 123 20.90 9.77 -3.96
C GLN A 123 21.50 8.37 -4.11
N MET A 124 20.65 7.35 -4.09
CA MET A 124 21.07 5.96 -4.33
C MET A 124 21.61 5.76 -5.74
N ALA A 125 20.98 6.35 -6.75
CA ALA A 125 21.45 6.29 -8.14
C ALA A 125 22.82 6.98 -8.29
N ALA A 126 23.02 8.15 -7.67
CA ALA A 126 24.31 8.84 -7.65
C ALA A 126 25.41 7.96 -7.03
N LEU A 127 25.13 7.32 -5.88
CA LEU A 127 26.09 6.44 -5.21
C LEU A 127 26.40 5.18 -6.03
N ALA A 128 25.42 4.64 -6.75
CA ALA A 128 25.62 3.51 -7.65
C ALA A 128 26.42 3.87 -8.92
N GLN A 129 26.43 5.13 -9.33
CA GLN A 129 27.21 5.63 -10.48
C GLN A 129 28.64 6.00 -10.10
N ASP A 130 28.87 6.39 -8.85
CA ASP A 130 30.19 6.75 -8.33
C ASP A 130 31.18 5.56 -8.40
N SER A 131 32.25 5.75 -9.18
CA SER A 131 33.30 4.75 -9.39
C SER A 131 34.18 4.49 -8.18
N GLU A 132 34.19 5.37 -7.18
CA GLU A 132 34.93 5.18 -5.93
C GLU A 132 34.28 4.09 -5.06
N ASN A 133 32.99 3.82 -5.23
CA ASN A 133 32.30 2.79 -4.48
C ASN A 133 32.61 1.38 -5.02
N PRO A 134 32.77 0.36 -4.14
CA PRO A 134 33.01 -1.01 -4.56
C PRO A 134 31.93 -1.51 -5.52
N MET A 135 32.35 -2.21 -6.59
CA MET A 135 31.44 -2.75 -7.62
C MET A 135 30.27 -3.55 -7.03
N ILE A 136 30.52 -4.33 -5.97
CA ILE A 136 29.49 -5.13 -5.30
C ILE A 136 28.44 -4.28 -4.56
N GLU A 137 28.82 -3.12 -4.03
CA GLU A 137 27.91 -2.17 -3.40
C GLU A 137 27.03 -1.51 -4.46
N ARG A 138 27.64 -1.04 -5.55
CA ARG A 138 26.94 -0.46 -6.71
C ARG A 138 25.92 -1.45 -7.32
N LYS A 139 26.34 -2.70 -7.56
CA LYS A 139 25.44 -3.78 -8.03
C LYS A 139 24.32 -4.07 -7.04
N GLY A 140 24.61 -4.03 -5.74
CA GLY A 140 23.63 -4.22 -4.69
C GLY A 140 22.53 -3.14 -4.69
N LEU A 141 22.92 -1.86 -4.79
CA LEU A 141 21.98 -0.74 -4.91
C LEU A 141 21.15 -0.83 -6.18
N MET A 142 21.79 -1.18 -7.30
CA MET A 142 21.12 -1.38 -8.59
C MET A 142 20.07 -2.51 -8.50
N LEU A 143 20.41 -3.63 -7.86
CA LEU A 143 19.46 -4.73 -7.63
C LEU A 143 18.27 -4.30 -6.76
N PHE A 144 18.52 -3.48 -5.74
CA PHE A 144 17.49 -2.95 -4.87
C PHE A 144 16.54 -2.03 -5.65
N ALA A 145 17.08 -1.10 -6.45
CA ALA A 145 16.31 -0.22 -7.34
C ALA A 145 15.48 -1.01 -8.35
N ALA A 146 16.09 -1.99 -9.02
CA ALA A 146 15.38 -2.86 -9.95
C ALA A 146 14.25 -3.61 -9.23
N THR A 147 14.50 -4.13 -8.02
CA THR A 147 13.49 -4.82 -7.22
C THR A 147 12.34 -3.89 -6.78
N LEU A 148 12.60 -2.60 -6.54
CA LEU A 148 11.54 -1.61 -6.29
C LEU A 148 10.63 -1.40 -7.49
N MET A 149 11.15 -1.54 -8.71
CA MET A 149 10.36 -1.39 -9.94
C MET A 149 9.58 -2.64 -10.30
N VAL A 150 10.18 -3.84 -10.14
CA VAL A 150 9.60 -5.09 -10.65
C VAL A 150 9.05 -6.02 -9.57
N GLY A 151 9.29 -5.69 -8.31
CA GLY A 151 8.77 -6.44 -7.17
C GLY A 151 9.33 -7.85 -7.02
N LEU A 152 10.40 -8.26 -7.73
CA LEU A 152 10.95 -9.62 -7.69
C LEU A 152 11.57 -9.99 -6.33
N ARG A 153 11.53 -11.28 -5.96
CA ARG A 153 12.36 -11.80 -4.87
C ARG A 153 13.79 -11.93 -5.36
N THR A 154 14.76 -11.82 -4.47
CA THR A 154 16.18 -12.01 -4.80
C THR A 154 16.46 -13.33 -5.53
N SER A 155 15.76 -14.41 -5.16
CA SER A 155 15.89 -15.73 -5.80
C SER A 155 15.25 -15.82 -7.19
N GLU A 156 14.34 -14.93 -7.53
CA GLU A 156 13.61 -14.96 -8.81
C GLU A 156 14.43 -14.32 -9.94
N TRP A 157 15.41 -13.47 -9.60
CA TRP A 157 16.32 -12.83 -10.55
C TRP A 157 17.17 -13.83 -11.35
N GLN A 158 17.49 -14.99 -10.78
CA GLN A 158 18.27 -16.04 -11.47
C GLN A 158 17.55 -16.63 -12.69
N THR A 159 16.22 -16.59 -12.66
CA THR A 159 15.34 -17.16 -13.68
C THR A 159 14.60 -16.09 -14.48
N ALA A 160 14.93 -14.82 -14.26
CA ALA A 160 14.27 -13.72 -14.93
C ALA A 160 14.83 -13.56 -16.36
N GLU A 161 13.94 -13.35 -17.31
CA GLU A 161 14.27 -13.08 -18.70
C GLU A 161 13.51 -11.82 -19.14
N LEU A 162 14.25 -10.87 -19.72
CA LEU A 162 13.68 -9.65 -20.28
C LEU A 162 13.42 -9.85 -21.77
N VAL A 163 12.15 -9.76 -22.17
CA VAL A 163 11.75 -9.73 -23.56
C VAL A 163 11.43 -8.30 -23.93
N LYS A 164 12.35 -7.65 -24.65
CA LYS A 164 12.20 -6.26 -25.11
C LYS A 164 12.20 -6.09 -26.62
N ASP A 165 12.90 -6.95 -27.35
CA ASP A 165 13.01 -6.88 -28.80
C ASP A 165 11.85 -7.63 -29.45
N ASN A 166 10.99 -6.90 -30.18
CA ASN A 166 9.78 -7.42 -30.82
C ASN A 166 8.87 -8.22 -29.87
N PRO A 167 8.40 -7.62 -28.75
CA PRO A 167 7.62 -8.34 -27.76
C PRO A 167 6.28 -8.77 -28.35
N THR A 168 5.89 -10.01 -28.06
CA THR A 168 4.55 -10.51 -28.42
C THR A 168 3.47 -9.81 -27.58
N ILE A 169 2.29 -9.62 -28.15
CA ILE A 169 1.13 -9.10 -27.41
C ILE A 169 0.72 -10.15 -26.38
N GLN A 170 0.76 -9.77 -25.11
CA GLN A 170 0.36 -10.67 -24.03
C GLN A 170 -1.18 -10.80 -23.97
N PRO A 171 -1.70 -11.93 -23.50
CA PRO A 171 -3.15 -12.12 -23.39
C PRO A 171 -3.85 -11.04 -22.58
N GLY A 172 -4.92 -10.47 -23.15
CA GLY A 172 -5.67 -9.36 -22.56
C GLY A 172 -5.07 -7.98 -22.82
N GLU A 173 -3.89 -7.89 -23.45
CA GLU A 173 -3.28 -6.62 -23.81
C GLU A 173 -3.62 -6.21 -25.25
N ASN A 174 -3.68 -4.91 -25.50
CA ASN A 174 -4.05 -4.36 -26.82
C ASN A 174 -2.84 -3.96 -27.68
N ARG A 175 -1.63 -4.01 -27.13
CA ARG A 175 -0.40 -3.59 -27.81
C ARG A 175 0.83 -4.35 -27.33
N PRO A 176 1.88 -4.48 -28.15
CA PRO A 176 3.15 -5.03 -27.72
C PRO A 176 3.82 -4.07 -26.72
N CYS A 177 4.42 -4.64 -25.68
CA CYS A 177 5.14 -3.90 -24.63
C CYS A 177 6.25 -4.82 -24.07
N PRO A 178 7.44 -4.29 -23.71
CA PRO A 178 8.46 -5.08 -23.05
C PRO A 178 7.92 -5.76 -21.79
N TYR A 179 8.37 -6.99 -21.54
CA TYR A 179 7.92 -7.74 -20.37
C TYR A 179 9.03 -8.61 -19.78
N LEU A 180 8.90 -8.92 -18.50
CA LEU A 180 9.73 -9.91 -17.80
C LEU A 180 9.00 -11.23 -17.70
N VAL A 181 9.68 -12.31 -18.07
CA VAL A 181 9.28 -13.69 -17.78
C VAL A 181 10.04 -14.15 -16.56
N VAL A 182 9.34 -14.66 -15.55
CA VAL A 182 9.97 -15.01 -14.27
C VAL A 182 9.39 -16.29 -13.69
N GLN A 183 10.26 -17.19 -13.24
CA GLN A 183 9.83 -18.34 -12.47
C GLN A 183 9.45 -17.94 -11.03
N THR A 184 8.20 -18.21 -10.65
CA THR A 184 7.74 -17.85 -9.30
C THR A 184 8.33 -18.77 -8.24
N ALA A 185 9.07 -18.19 -7.30
CA ALA A 185 9.66 -18.91 -6.19
C ALA A 185 8.64 -19.22 -5.07
N LYS A 186 8.94 -20.22 -4.22
CA LYS A 186 8.11 -20.66 -3.07
C LYS A 186 6.72 -21.16 -3.45
N THR A 187 6.62 -21.75 -4.63
CA THR A 187 5.45 -22.45 -5.13
C THR A 187 5.45 -23.89 -4.61
N ARG A 188 4.27 -24.46 -4.37
CA ARG A 188 4.11 -25.85 -3.93
C ARG A 188 4.07 -26.84 -5.11
N LYS A 189 3.85 -26.34 -6.33
CA LYS A 189 3.86 -27.14 -7.55
C LYS A 189 5.30 -27.43 -7.97
N SER A 190 5.56 -28.64 -8.43
CA SER A 190 6.87 -29.08 -8.93
C SER A 190 7.32 -28.30 -10.16
N ASP A 191 6.38 -27.81 -10.97
CA ASP A 191 6.65 -26.98 -12.14
C ASP A 191 5.61 -25.83 -12.24
N PRO A 192 5.92 -24.67 -11.62
CA PRO A 192 5.04 -23.51 -11.70
C PRO A 192 5.07 -22.91 -13.10
N GLU A 193 3.93 -22.46 -13.61
CA GLU A 193 3.92 -21.66 -14.83
C GLU A 193 4.74 -20.36 -14.62
N PRO A 194 5.57 -19.96 -15.59
CA PRO A 194 6.26 -18.68 -15.56
C PRO A 194 5.23 -17.55 -15.47
N ARG A 195 5.53 -16.53 -14.66
CA ARG A 195 4.71 -15.31 -14.62
C ARG A 195 5.29 -14.26 -15.54
N VAL A 196 4.41 -13.47 -16.14
CA VAL A 196 4.77 -12.32 -16.97
C VAL A 196 4.53 -11.03 -16.20
N LEU A 197 5.47 -10.09 -16.29
CA LEU A 197 5.34 -8.73 -15.77
C LEU A 197 5.52 -7.73 -16.90
N MET A 198 4.47 -6.98 -17.22
CA MET A 198 4.48 -5.91 -18.21
C MET A 198 5.29 -4.72 -17.68
N LEU A 199 6.15 -4.17 -18.54
CA LEU A 199 7.02 -3.03 -18.25
C LEU A 199 6.54 -1.76 -18.97
N ASP A 200 5.24 -1.46 -18.90
CA ASP A 200 4.71 -0.21 -19.45
C ASP A 200 5.34 1.00 -18.76
N GLY A 201 5.79 1.97 -19.57
CA GLY A 201 6.39 3.21 -19.07
C GLY A 201 7.83 3.08 -18.57
N PHE A 202 8.47 1.92 -18.77
CA PHE A 202 9.90 1.77 -18.54
C PHE A 202 10.67 2.35 -19.73
N ASP A 203 11.62 3.25 -19.45
CA ASP A 203 12.55 3.76 -20.45
C ASP A 203 13.73 2.79 -20.69
N GLU A 204 14.53 3.05 -21.72
CA GLU A 204 15.69 2.22 -22.05
C GLU A 204 16.71 2.14 -20.91
N GLY A 205 16.84 3.19 -20.09
CA GLY A 205 17.72 3.18 -18.92
C GLY A 205 17.28 2.17 -17.87
N ALA A 206 15.99 2.17 -17.54
CA ALA A 206 15.38 1.22 -16.62
C ALA A 206 15.44 -0.22 -17.17
N LEU A 207 15.16 -0.41 -18.46
CA LEU A 207 15.27 -1.71 -19.13
C LEU A 207 16.70 -2.24 -19.12
N GLN A 208 17.70 -1.39 -19.41
CA GLN A 208 19.11 -1.76 -19.36
C GLN A 208 19.57 -2.09 -17.94
N MET A 209 19.08 -1.36 -16.93
CA MET A 209 19.35 -1.67 -15.53
C MET A 209 18.80 -3.05 -15.15
N ILE A 210 17.57 -3.36 -15.54
CA ILE A 210 16.94 -4.67 -15.34
C ILE A 210 17.75 -5.77 -16.03
N GLN A 211 18.14 -5.58 -17.30
CA GLN A 211 18.97 -6.54 -18.04
C GLN A 211 20.29 -6.80 -17.32
N THR A 212 20.96 -5.72 -16.89
CA THR A 212 22.23 -5.84 -16.16
C THR A 212 22.05 -6.64 -14.87
N CYS A 213 20.94 -6.42 -14.14
CA CYS A 213 20.57 -7.20 -12.97
C CYS A 213 20.35 -8.69 -13.27
N ILE A 214 19.68 -9.01 -14.39
CA ILE A 214 19.51 -10.39 -14.85
C ILE A 214 20.87 -11.02 -15.11
N ASP A 215 21.73 -10.35 -15.89
CA ASP A 215 23.01 -10.89 -16.33
C ASP A 215 23.93 -11.23 -15.15
N PHE A 216 24.05 -10.34 -14.15
CA PHE A 216 24.93 -10.65 -13.02
C PHE A 216 24.30 -11.61 -12.00
N MET A 217 22.96 -11.76 -11.97
CA MET A 217 22.30 -12.66 -11.04
C MET A 217 22.24 -14.10 -11.56
N ARG A 218 22.25 -14.34 -12.87
CA ARG A 218 22.09 -15.67 -13.50
C ARG A 218 23.03 -16.74 -12.94
N ASP A 219 24.32 -16.43 -12.83
CA ASP A 219 25.36 -17.41 -12.45
C ASP A 219 25.95 -17.17 -11.05
N ILE A 220 25.23 -16.44 -10.21
CA ILE A 220 25.77 -15.97 -8.94
C ILE A 220 25.58 -17.01 -7.83
N SER A 221 26.61 -17.23 -7.01
CA SER A 221 26.53 -18.14 -5.86
C SER A 221 25.70 -17.54 -4.72
N LYS A 222 25.06 -18.40 -3.91
CA LYS A 222 24.29 -17.96 -2.72
C LYS A 222 25.12 -17.11 -1.73
N GLY A 223 26.42 -17.41 -1.61
CA GLY A 223 27.34 -16.64 -0.78
C GLY A 223 27.51 -15.21 -1.30
N TYR A 224 27.66 -15.05 -2.62
CA TYR A 224 27.79 -13.73 -3.23
C TYR A 224 26.48 -12.93 -3.18
N VAL A 225 25.31 -13.57 -3.30
CA VAL A 225 24.01 -12.90 -3.06
C VAL A 225 23.98 -12.29 -1.65
N SER A 226 24.43 -13.04 -0.64
CA SER A 226 24.44 -12.54 0.74
C SER A 226 25.37 -11.32 0.90
N GLN A 227 26.51 -11.32 0.20
CA GLN A 227 27.41 -10.17 0.16
C GLN A 227 26.80 -8.96 -0.55
N LEU A 228 26.09 -9.16 -1.67
CA LEU A 228 25.36 -8.08 -2.35
C LEU A 228 24.37 -7.39 -1.41
N VAL A 229 23.58 -8.16 -0.65
CA VAL A 229 22.61 -7.61 0.30
C VAL A 229 23.31 -6.82 1.41
N SER A 230 24.39 -7.36 1.96
CA SER A 230 25.17 -6.67 3.01
C SER A 230 25.77 -5.36 2.50
N ARG A 231 26.37 -5.38 1.30
CA ARG A 231 27.00 -4.20 0.70
C ARG A 231 26.00 -3.16 0.23
N MET A 232 24.86 -3.58 -0.29
CA MET A 232 23.71 -2.70 -0.56
C MET A 232 23.30 -1.92 0.71
N ARG A 233 23.20 -2.60 1.86
CA ARG A 233 22.88 -1.92 3.12
C ARG A 233 23.95 -0.91 3.52
N VAL A 234 25.23 -1.21 3.33
CA VAL A 234 26.32 -0.25 3.56
C VAL A 234 26.14 1.01 2.70
N GLY A 235 25.78 0.86 1.42
CA GLY A 235 25.50 1.99 0.55
C GLY A 235 24.32 2.83 1.04
N ILE A 236 23.21 2.19 1.43
CA ILE A 236 22.04 2.87 2.00
C ILE A 236 22.39 3.60 3.31
N LEU A 237 23.22 3.01 4.17
CA LEU A 237 23.67 3.66 5.41
C LEU A 237 24.53 4.91 5.15
N LYS A 238 25.32 4.94 4.06
CA LYS A 238 26.06 6.15 3.65
C LYS A 238 25.13 7.30 3.28
N ILE A 239 24.03 7.00 2.57
CA ILE A 239 23.00 7.98 2.20
C ILE A 239 22.38 8.60 3.46
N CYS A 240 22.11 7.78 4.49
CA CYS A 240 21.51 8.24 5.73
C CYS A 240 22.50 8.77 6.78
N ALA A 241 23.81 8.86 6.50
CA ALA A 241 24.82 9.13 7.53
C ALA A 241 24.67 10.49 8.23
N GLY A 242 24.01 11.46 7.58
CA GLY A 242 23.77 12.79 8.13
C GLY A 242 22.55 12.91 9.06
N ASP A 243 21.72 11.86 9.18
CA ASP A 243 20.51 11.86 10.00
C ASP A 243 20.47 10.59 10.86
N ALA A 244 20.59 10.76 12.18
CA ALA A 244 20.64 9.64 13.12
C ALA A 244 19.38 8.77 13.09
N HIS A 245 18.19 9.36 12.89
CA HIS A 245 16.94 8.62 12.83
C HIS A 245 16.86 7.80 11.54
N LEU A 246 17.16 8.42 10.39
CA LEU A 246 17.19 7.71 9.10
C LEU A 246 18.28 6.63 9.06
N PHE A 247 19.40 6.86 9.76
CA PHE A 247 20.48 5.89 9.87
C PHE A 247 20.04 4.64 10.63
N GLU A 248 19.38 4.79 11.79
CA GLU A 248 18.82 3.64 12.52
C GLU A 248 17.76 2.90 11.69
N LEU A 249 16.89 3.66 11.01
CA LEU A 249 15.87 3.10 10.15
C LEU A 249 16.48 2.27 8.99
N ALA A 250 17.53 2.80 8.35
CA ALA A 250 18.24 2.16 7.24
C ALA A 250 18.87 0.81 7.62
N LYS A 251 19.19 0.56 8.90
CA LYS A 251 19.71 -0.75 9.35
C LYS A 251 18.70 -1.88 9.13
N HIS A 252 17.41 -1.56 9.06
CA HIS A 252 16.34 -2.51 8.81
C HIS A 252 16.10 -2.80 7.32
N VAL A 253 16.80 -2.11 6.41
CA VAL A 253 16.63 -2.33 4.96
C VAL A 253 17.24 -3.67 4.53
N ASP A 254 16.46 -4.44 3.78
CA ASP A 254 16.91 -5.62 3.06
C ASP A 254 16.21 -5.70 1.67
N MET A 255 16.51 -6.73 0.87
CA MET A 255 15.87 -6.90 -0.43
C MET A 255 14.36 -7.16 -0.35
N ARG A 256 13.85 -7.67 0.79
CA ARG A 256 12.40 -7.84 0.99
C ARG A 256 11.74 -6.48 1.21
N THR A 257 12.44 -5.51 1.83
CA THR A 257 11.99 -4.12 1.97
C THR A 257 11.66 -3.53 0.60
N ALA A 258 12.52 -3.68 -0.41
CA ALA A 258 12.22 -3.21 -1.78
C ALA A 258 10.90 -3.80 -2.32
N ARG A 259 10.70 -5.12 -2.17
CA ARG A 259 9.45 -5.77 -2.60
C ARG A 259 8.21 -5.31 -1.83
N LYS A 260 8.35 -4.99 -0.53
CA LYS A 260 7.27 -4.40 0.27
C LYS A 260 6.94 -2.98 -0.22
N ILE A 261 7.95 -2.17 -0.51
CA ILE A 261 7.75 -0.79 -1.00
C ILE A 261 7.13 -0.81 -2.40
N TYR A 262 7.57 -1.70 -3.30
CA TYR A 262 6.89 -1.93 -4.58
C TYR A 262 5.38 -2.19 -4.37
N THR A 263 5.05 -3.05 -3.39
CA THR A 263 3.64 -3.35 -3.06
C THR A 263 2.90 -2.12 -2.57
N VAL A 264 3.53 -1.32 -1.70
CA VAL A 264 2.94 -0.08 -1.16
C VAL A 264 2.73 0.95 -2.27
N GLU A 265 3.73 1.20 -3.10
CA GLU A 265 3.66 2.17 -4.21
C GLU A 265 2.63 1.77 -5.26
N CYS A 266 2.51 0.48 -5.59
CA CYS A 266 1.44 -0.02 -6.46
C CYS A 266 0.04 0.30 -5.89
N ARG A 267 -0.12 0.21 -4.56
CA ARG A 267 -1.39 0.53 -3.88
C ARG A 267 -1.64 2.03 -3.80
N ARG A 268 -0.59 2.85 -3.63
CA ARG A 268 -0.67 4.32 -3.74
C ARG A 268 -1.06 4.77 -5.15
N GLU A 269 -0.68 4.00 -6.18
CA GLU A 269 -1.16 4.15 -7.57
C GLU A 269 -2.59 3.62 -7.78
N ARG A 270 -3.33 3.29 -6.72
CA ARG A 270 -4.71 2.78 -6.75
C ARG A 270 -4.90 1.47 -7.53
N ARG A 271 -3.84 0.68 -7.74
CA ARG A 271 -3.97 -0.67 -8.31
C ARG A 271 -4.78 -1.56 -7.38
N SER A 272 -5.61 -2.42 -7.96
CA SER A 272 -6.45 -3.35 -7.18
C SER A 272 -5.59 -4.38 -6.42
N PRO A 273 -6.07 -4.93 -5.30
CA PRO A 273 -5.39 -6.03 -4.62
C PRO A 273 -5.05 -7.20 -5.55
N GLU A 274 -5.94 -7.53 -6.48
CA GLU A 274 -5.79 -8.63 -7.44
C GLU A 274 -4.62 -8.33 -8.38
N ALA A 275 -4.56 -7.11 -8.93
CA ALA A 275 -3.48 -6.71 -9.83
C ALA A 275 -2.11 -6.80 -9.15
N VAL A 276 -2.01 -6.35 -7.89
CA VAL A 276 -0.76 -6.42 -7.12
C VAL A 276 -0.43 -7.86 -6.73
N ALA A 277 -1.42 -8.68 -6.37
CA ALA A 277 -1.22 -10.09 -6.06
C ALA A 277 -0.73 -10.87 -7.29
N ALA A 278 -1.30 -10.62 -8.47
CA ALA A 278 -0.87 -11.21 -9.73
C ALA A 278 0.57 -10.83 -10.06
N ALA A 279 0.94 -9.54 -9.94
CA ALA A 279 2.30 -9.09 -10.21
C ALA A 279 3.34 -9.73 -9.25
N LEU A 280 2.92 -10.04 -8.03
CA LEU A 280 3.75 -10.75 -7.05
C LEU A 280 3.78 -12.28 -7.24
N GLY A 281 3.02 -12.84 -8.19
CA GLY A 281 2.90 -14.28 -8.42
C GLY A 281 2.13 -15.00 -7.30
N HIS A 282 1.18 -14.32 -6.65
CA HIS A 282 0.26 -14.95 -5.70
C HIS A 282 -0.97 -15.49 -6.42
N THR A 283 -1.65 -16.47 -5.82
CA THR A 283 -2.93 -16.99 -6.30
C THR A 283 -4.14 -16.38 -5.58
N THR A 284 -3.88 -15.62 -4.49
CA THR A 284 -4.92 -15.00 -3.67
C THR A 284 -4.46 -13.63 -3.13
N THR A 285 -5.42 -12.77 -2.82
CA THR A 285 -5.18 -11.45 -2.20
C THR A 285 -4.69 -11.54 -0.74
N ASN A 286 -4.97 -12.66 -0.05
CA ASN A 286 -4.65 -12.87 1.38
C ASN A 286 -3.18 -12.63 1.73
N ASN A 287 -2.27 -12.97 0.84
CA ASN A 287 -0.84 -12.85 1.09
C ASN A 287 -0.35 -11.39 1.10
N LEU A 288 -1.13 -10.44 0.55
CA LEU A 288 -0.75 -9.03 0.50
C LEU A 288 -0.62 -8.38 1.88
N ARG A 289 -1.31 -8.91 2.91
CA ARG A 289 -1.18 -8.43 4.29
C ARG A 289 0.26 -8.47 4.82
N TRP A 290 1.11 -9.32 4.24
CA TRP A 290 2.52 -9.46 4.59
C TRP A 290 3.44 -8.48 3.85
N TYR A 291 2.93 -7.80 2.82
CA TYR A 291 3.72 -6.98 1.90
C TYR A 291 3.30 -5.51 1.90
N ALA A 292 2.00 -5.22 2.00
CA ALA A 292 1.46 -3.87 2.13
C ALA A 292 1.64 -3.34 3.57
N GLN A 293 2.89 -3.31 4.04
CA GLN A 293 3.24 -2.98 5.43
C GLN A 293 3.66 -1.51 5.64
N GLY A 294 3.53 -0.67 4.61
CA GLY A 294 3.71 0.77 4.68
C GLY A 294 2.40 1.53 4.54
N ASP A 295 2.48 2.85 4.41
CA ASP A 295 1.31 3.70 4.21
C ASP A 295 0.83 3.64 2.76
N ILE A 296 -0.32 3.03 2.50
CA ILE A 296 -0.89 2.92 1.16
C ILE A 296 -1.91 4.03 0.83
N LYS A 297 -2.15 4.96 1.75
CA LYS A 297 -3.22 5.96 1.65
C LYS A 297 -2.72 7.31 1.15
N CYS A 298 -1.46 7.66 1.42
CA CYS A 298 -0.86 8.83 0.80
C CYS A 298 -0.58 8.65 -0.70
N ALA A 299 -0.35 9.77 -1.38
CA ALA A 299 0.10 9.76 -2.77
C ALA A 299 1.47 9.04 -2.92
N ARG A 300 1.75 8.56 -4.13
CA ARG A 300 3.03 7.94 -4.46
C ARG A 300 4.21 8.81 -4.01
N LYS A 301 5.19 8.18 -3.37
CA LYS A 301 6.42 8.86 -2.92
C LYS A 301 7.55 8.71 -3.94
N THR A 302 7.43 7.72 -4.83
CA THR A 302 8.41 7.43 -5.87
C THR A 302 7.86 7.77 -7.26
N ASN A 303 8.74 8.22 -8.15
CA ASN A 303 8.44 8.43 -9.57
C ASN A 303 8.89 7.25 -10.46
N ILE A 304 9.43 6.17 -9.89
CA ILE A 304 9.92 5.02 -10.67
C ILE A 304 8.77 4.31 -11.38
N PRO A 305 9.00 3.73 -12.57
CA PRO A 305 7.99 2.89 -13.21
C PRO A 305 7.83 1.59 -12.41
N LEU A 306 6.59 1.09 -12.34
CA LEU A 306 6.24 -0.11 -11.57
C LEU A 306 5.67 -1.16 -12.52
N ALA A 307 6.34 -2.31 -12.61
CA ALA A 307 5.88 -3.42 -13.43
C ALA A 307 4.47 -3.86 -12.98
N ARG A 308 3.66 -4.37 -13.89
CA ARG A 308 2.30 -4.86 -13.60
C ARG A 308 2.09 -6.26 -14.15
N ALA A 309 1.07 -6.97 -13.67
CA ALA A 309 0.63 -8.19 -14.34
C ALA A 309 -0.17 -7.86 -15.61
N PRO A 310 -0.19 -8.78 -16.60
CA PRO A 310 -1.13 -8.68 -17.72
C PRO A 310 -2.58 -8.87 -17.25
N GLU A 311 -3.53 -8.28 -17.98
CA GLU A 311 -4.95 -8.28 -17.57
C GLU A 311 -5.52 -9.69 -17.29
N GLN A 312 -5.17 -10.68 -18.12
CA GLN A 312 -5.64 -12.06 -17.93
C GLN A 312 -5.15 -12.66 -16.60
N ALA A 313 -3.92 -12.37 -16.19
CA ALA A 313 -3.36 -12.91 -14.95
C ALA A 313 -4.07 -12.33 -13.71
N VAL A 314 -4.59 -11.10 -13.81
CA VAL A 314 -5.37 -10.46 -12.75
C VAL A 314 -6.70 -11.19 -12.53
N ALA A 315 -7.39 -11.57 -13.62
CA ALA A 315 -8.65 -12.30 -13.55
C ALA A 315 -8.53 -13.68 -12.87
N GLY A 316 -7.33 -14.28 -12.89
CA GLY A 316 -7.05 -15.56 -12.22
C GLY A 316 -6.84 -15.45 -10.70
N ILE A 317 -6.83 -14.25 -10.13
CA ILE A 317 -6.63 -14.06 -8.69
C ILE A 317 -7.92 -14.20 -7.93
N ARG A 318 -7.90 -15.07 -6.92
CA ARG A 318 -9.02 -15.25 -6.01
C ARG A 318 -9.00 -14.20 -4.91
N ASP A 319 -10.15 -13.61 -4.62
CA ASP A 319 -10.39 -12.86 -3.38
C ASP A 319 -11.21 -13.73 -2.41
N PRO A 320 -10.56 -14.35 -1.39
CA PRO A 320 -11.25 -15.25 -0.46
C PRO A 320 -12.35 -14.57 0.36
N LEU A 321 -12.29 -13.25 0.53
CA LEU A 321 -13.34 -12.51 1.24
C LEU A 321 -14.55 -12.28 0.34
N ALA A 322 -14.34 -12.01 -0.95
CA ALA A 322 -15.43 -11.95 -1.93
C ALA A 322 -16.12 -13.32 -2.08
N GLU A 323 -15.35 -14.41 -2.19
CA GLU A 323 -15.89 -15.78 -2.25
C GLU A 323 -16.66 -16.15 -0.98
N LEU A 324 -16.17 -15.75 0.19
CA LEU A 324 -16.89 -15.95 1.45
C LEU A 324 -18.19 -15.15 1.48
N ASN A 325 -18.17 -13.91 0.96
CA ASN A 325 -19.35 -13.07 0.88
C ASN A 325 -20.42 -13.70 -0.02
N GLU A 326 -20.03 -14.15 -1.21
CA GLU A 326 -20.91 -14.84 -2.16
C GLU A 326 -21.55 -16.09 -1.55
N ARG A 327 -20.76 -16.93 -0.86
CA ARG A 327 -21.30 -18.10 -0.15
C ARG A 327 -22.30 -17.73 0.94
N LYS A 328 -22.00 -16.70 1.73
CA LYS A 328 -22.93 -16.23 2.77
C LYS A 328 -24.24 -15.75 2.17
N MET A 329 -24.19 -15.05 1.03
CA MET A 329 -25.39 -14.61 0.32
C MET A 329 -26.20 -15.79 -0.23
N LEU A 330 -25.54 -16.79 -0.82
CA LEU A 330 -26.20 -18.03 -1.28
C LEU A 330 -26.86 -18.81 -0.13
N ASP A 331 -26.26 -18.78 1.06
CA ASP A 331 -26.79 -19.38 2.29
C ASP A 331 -27.86 -18.51 2.98
N GLY A 332 -28.29 -17.40 2.37
CA GLY A 332 -29.29 -16.47 2.93
C GLY A 332 -28.81 -15.66 4.14
N GLN A 333 -27.50 -15.61 4.38
CA GLN A 333 -26.88 -14.83 5.46
C GLN A 333 -26.56 -13.41 5.00
N LYS A 334 -26.48 -12.48 5.97
CA LYS A 334 -26.11 -11.08 5.68
C LYS A 334 -24.70 -10.99 5.06
N PRO A 335 -24.53 -10.13 4.04
CA PRO A 335 -23.24 -9.90 3.41
C PRO A 335 -22.25 -9.27 4.40
N ILE A 336 -20.96 -9.39 4.08
CA ILE A 336 -19.88 -8.73 4.80
C ILE A 336 -19.91 -7.25 4.41
N ASN A 337 -20.13 -6.37 5.38
CA ASN A 337 -20.13 -4.91 5.16
C ASN A 337 -18.86 -4.46 4.40
N GLY A 338 -19.06 -3.67 3.34
CA GLY A 338 -17.98 -3.10 2.53
C GLY A 338 -17.54 -3.95 1.33
N TYR A 339 -18.21 -5.07 1.05
CA TYR A 339 -18.07 -5.81 -0.20
C TYR A 339 -19.24 -5.50 -1.14
N PRO A 340 -19.03 -5.47 -2.49
CA PRO A 340 -20.11 -5.23 -3.43
C PRO A 340 -21.23 -6.24 -3.22
N ASP A 341 -22.46 -5.76 -3.17
CA ASP A 341 -23.63 -6.62 -3.18
C ASP A 341 -23.77 -7.17 -4.61
N LEU A 342 -23.55 -8.47 -4.80
CA LEU A 342 -23.66 -9.11 -6.12
C LEU A 342 -25.09 -9.07 -6.67
N THR A 343 -26.07 -8.67 -5.85
CA THR A 343 -27.47 -8.55 -6.24
C THR A 343 -27.89 -7.14 -6.65
N ASP A 344 -26.98 -6.16 -6.57
CA ASP A 344 -27.26 -4.77 -6.97
C ASP A 344 -26.55 -4.41 -8.29
N PRO A 345 -27.25 -4.45 -9.44
CA PRO A 345 -26.68 -4.09 -10.74
C PRO A 345 -26.29 -2.59 -10.85
N GLY A 346 -26.56 -1.77 -9.81
CA GLY A 346 -26.17 -0.37 -9.72
C GLY A 346 -24.91 -0.08 -8.90
N ALA A 347 -24.25 -1.08 -8.31
CA ALA A 347 -23.06 -0.83 -7.48
C ALA A 347 -21.83 -0.41 -8.34
N PRO A 348 -21.02 0.59 -7.93
CA PRO A 348 -19.94 1.19 -8.75
C PRO A 348 -18.75 0.29 -9.10
N GLY A 349 -18.85 -1.02 -8.87
CA GLY A 349 -17.80 -2.00 -9.12
C GLY A 349 -18.03 -2.89 -10.34
N HIS A 350 -19.21 -2.85 -10.97
CA HIS A 350 -19.63 -3.86 -11.97
C HIS A 350 -19.84 -3.34 -13.40
N GLN A 351 -19.17 -2.25 -13.80
CA GLN A 351 -19.11 -1.89 -15.22
C GLN A 351 -17.81 -2.39 -15.82
N SER A 352 -17.92 -3.37 -16.73
CA SER A 352 -16.80 -3.83 -17.53
C SER A 352 -16.19 -2.64 -18.28
N PHE A 353 -14.88 -2.69 -18.52
CA PHE A 353 -14.17 -1.64 -19.25
C PHE A 353 -14.81 -1.39 -20.64
N MET A 354 -15.40 -2.42 -21.25
CA MET A 354 -16.13 -2.33 -22.52
C MET A 354 -17.48 -1.60 -22.39
N ASP A 355 -18.18 -1.72 -21.26
CA ASP A 355 -19.45 -1.01 -21.03
C ASP A 355 -19.22 0.50 -20.86
N ARG A 356 -18.07 0.91 -20.31
CA ARG A 356 -17.68 2.33 -20.20
C ARG A 356 -17.33 2.95 -21.55
N LEU A 357 -16.68 2.21 -22.44
CA LEU A 357 -16.38 2.66 -23.80
C LEU A 357 -17.66 2.76 -24.66
N THR A 358 -18.59 1.82 -24.50
CA THR A 358 -19.86 1.80 -25.24
C THR A 358 -20.79 2.94 -24.76
N SER A 359 -20.80 3.21 -23.45
CA SER A 359 -21.61 4.31 -22.88
C SER A 359 -21.08 5.69 -23.28
N ALA A 360 -19.74 5.86 -23.36
CA ALA A 360 -19.11 7.11 -23.83
C ALA A 360 -19.29 7.34 -25.35
N ALA A 361 -19.30 6.28 -26.16
CA ALA A 361 -19.57 6.37 -27.59
C ALA A 361 -21.05 6.73 -27.88
N ASN A 362 -21.98 6.24 -27.07
CA ASN A 362 -23.40 6.56 -27.21
C ASN A 362 -23.75 7.98 -26.75
N THR A 363 -23.04 8.53 -25.75
CA THR A 363 -23.23 9.94 -25.34
C THR A 363 -22.68 10.94 -26.36
N LEU A 364 -21.63 10.58 -27.11
CA LEU A 364 -21.09 11.43 -28.18
C LEU A 364 -21.94 11.42 -29.46
N ASN A 365 -22.71 10.36 -29.71
CA ASN A 365 -23.60 10.30 -30.87
C ASN A 365 -24.93 11.05 -30.65
N ASP A 366 -25.41 11.16 -29.41
CA ASP A 366 -26.67 11.86 -29.09
C ASP A 366 -26.56 13.41 -29.15
N GLU A 367 -25.35 13.97 -29.08
CA GLU A 367 -25.13 15.43 -29.21
C GLU A 367 -25.01 15.94 -30.67
N SER A 368 -25.02 15.04 -31.66
CA SER A 368 -24.87 15.40 -33.08
C SER A 368 -26.19 15.41 -33.88
N GLY A 369 -27.33 15.16 -33.23
CA GLY A 369 -28.52 14.68 -33.90
C GLY A 369 -29.80 15.51 -33.80
N LYS A 370 -29.77 16.85 -33.82
CA LYS A 370 -30.97 17.65 -34.22
C LYS A 370 -30.61 18.93 -34.98
N PRO A 371 -31.14 19.15 -36.20
CA PRO A 371 -31.06 20.46 -36.85
C PRO A 371 -31.98 21.45 -36.13
N ARG A 372 -31.49 22.69 -36.00
CA ARG A 372 -32.29 23.83 -35.55
C ARG A 372 -33.27 24.20 -36.67
N GLU A 373 -34.57 24.17 -36.35
CA GLU A 373 -35.59 25.00 -37.02
C GLU A 373 -36.02 26.12 -36.06
#